data_AF-A0A7S2AJM7-F1
#
_entry.id   AF-A0A7S2AJM7-F1
#
_cell.length_a   1.000
_cell.length_b   1.000
_cell.length_c   1.000
_cell.angle_alpha   90.00
_cell.angle_beta   90.00
_cell.angle_gamma   90.00
#
_symmetry.space_group_name_H-M   'P 1'
#
loop_
_entity.id
_entity.type
_entity.pdbx_description
1 polymer ?
#
loop_
_entity_poly.entity_id
_entity_poly.type
_entity_poly.pdbx_seq_one_letter_code
_entity_poly.pdbx_strand_id
1 'polypeptide(L)'
;GYDKIACTQPRRVAAIALCRRVAHENLDEYGTSVGYSVRFDASNTKRTRILFLTEGLLLRQLRNDPILMRYDVIIVDEVHERHLPCDLLLAILRVVVERRSKEGKRLKLILMSATLNAKLFSDYFGKAPVIEVPGRMYAVTTRYLPIDSGGGGGGVST
;
A
#
# COMPACT_ATOMS: atom_id res chain seq x y z
N GLY A 1 7.50 -3.97 22.08
CA GLY A 1 6.74 -4.19 20.83
C GLY A 1 6.60 -2.88 20.07
N TYR A 2 5.96 -2.88 18.91
CA TYR A 2 5.63 -1.66 18.15
C TYR A 2 4.30 -1.06 18.64
N ASP A 3 4.20 0.27 18.72
CA ASP A 3 3.01 0.97 19.23
C ASP A 3 2.17 1.62 18.13
N LYS A 4 2.81 2.31 17.20
CA LYS A 4 2.15 3.05 16.12
C LYS A 4 2.59 2.52 14.75
N ILE A 5 1.62 1.95 14.02
CA ILE A 5 1.79 1.33 12.71
C ILE A 5 0.95 2.11 11.70
N ALA A 6 1.56 2.54 10.60
CA ALA A 6 0.85 3.06 9.44
C ALA A 6 0.92 2.06 8.28
N CYS A 7 -0.21 1.83 7.62
CA CYS A 7 -0.29 1.01 6.41
C CYS A 7 -0.92 1.83 5.28
N THR A 8 -0.14 2.12 4.24
CA THR A 8 -0.64 2.90 3.12
C THR A 8 -1.40 2.03 2.13
N GLN A 9 -2.42 2.62 1.50
CA GLN A 9 -3.20 2.01 0.45
C GLN A 9 -3.37 3.01 -0.71
N PRO A 10 -3.26 2.57 -1.98
CA PRO A 10 -3.45 3.46 -3.13
C PRO A 10 -4.91 3.95 -3.23
N ARG A 11 -5.87 3.11 -2.80
CA ARG A 11 -7.30 3.37 -2.92
C ARG A 11 -7.96 3.62 -1.57
N ARG A 12 -8.82 4.64 -1.51
CA ARG A 12 -9.60 4.98 -0.30
C ARG A 12 -10.48 3.82 0.16
N VAL A 13 -11.14 3.14 -0.78
CA VAL A 13 -12.03 2.01 -0.49
C VAL A 13 -11.26 0.85 0.14
N ALA A 14 -10.04 0.58 -0.34
CA ALA A 14 -9.18 -0.45 0.23
C ALA A 14 -8.75 -0.10 1.66
N ALA A 15 -8.33 1.14 1.94
CA ALA A 15 -7.98 1.59 3.28
C ALA A 15 -9.13 1.41 4.29
N ILE A 16 -10.35 1.79 3.89
CA ILE A 16 -11.54 1.67 4.75
C ILE A 16 -11.92 0.21 4.95
N ALA A 17 -11.93 -0.59 3.87
CA ALA A 17 -12.28 -2.01 3.93
C ALA A 17 -11.31 -2.80 4.81
N LEU A 18 -10.00 -2.59 4.66
CA LEU A 18 -8.97 -3.22 5.48
C LEU A 18 -9.08 -2.79 6.94
N CYS A 19 -9.31 -1.50 7.22
CA CYS A 19 -9.55 -1.03 8.58
C CYS A 19 -10.71 -1.79 9.24
N ARG A 20 -11.85 -1.92 8.55
CA ARG A 20 -13.02 -2.63 9.07
C ARG A 20 -12.73 -4.12 9.29
N ARG A 21 -12.08 -4.75 8.31
CA ARG A 21 -11.73 -6.17 8.38
C ARG A 21 -10.79 -6.46 9.55
N VAL A 22 -9.73 -5.67 9.70
CA VAL A 22 -8.74 -5.84 10.77
C VAL A 22 -9.31 -5.48 12.13
N ALA A 23 -10.22 -4.51 12.23
CA ALA A 23 -10.92 -4.22 13.47
C ALA A 23 -11.79 -5.41 13.91
N HIS A 24 -12.56 -6.00 12.99
CA HIS A 24 -13.38 -7.19 13.27
C HIS A 24 -12.50 -8.39 13.70
N GLU A 25 -11.40 -8.67 13.01
CA GLU A 25 -10.49 -9.78 13.36
C GLU A 25 -9.78 -9.58 14.70
N ASN A 26 -9.54 -8.34 15.13
CA ASN A 26 -8.94 -8.05 16.43
C ASN A 26 -9.97 -7.94 17.58
N LEU A 27 -11.24 -8.26 17.34
CA LEU A 27 -12.33 -8.00 18.30
C LEU A 27 -12.39 -6.52 18.75
N ASP A 28 -11.91 -5.62 17.89
CA ASP A 28 -11.86 -4.16 18.07
C ASP A 28 -13.02 -3.47 17.34
N GLU A 29 -14.10 -4.21 17.05
CA GLU A 29 -15.23 -3.74 16.23
C GLU A 29 -15.94 -2.52 16.84
N TYR A 30 -15.85 -2.37 18.17
CA TYR A 30 -16.29 -1.20 18.94
C TYR A 30 -15.14 -0.37 19.52
N GLY A 31 -13.90 -0.79 19.26
CA GLY A 31 -12.74 -0.13 19.81
C GLY A 31 -12.16 0.92 18.87
N THR A 32 -11.03 1.48 19.28
CA THR A 32 -10.42 2.65 18.63
C THR A 32 -8.96 2.41 18.28
N SER A 33 -8.50 1.16 18.41
CA SER A 33 -7.11 0.77 18.24
C SER A 33 -6.75 0.60 16.76
N VAL A 34 -7.73 0.30 15.91
CA VAL A 34 -7.62 0.30 14.44
C VAL A 34 -8.41 1.49 13.88
N GLY A 35 -7.83 2.22 12.94
CA GLY A 35 -8.49 3.36 12.32
C GLY A 35 -8.03 3.60 10.89
N TYR A 36 -8.74 4.47 10.18
CA TYR A 36 -8.32 4.93 8.87
C TYR A 36 -8.26 6.45 8.76
N SER A 37 -7.50 6.93 7.77
CA SER A 37 -7.47 8.34 7.38
C SER A 37 -7.37 8.44 5.86
N VAL A 38 -8.41 9.00 5.24
CA VAL A 38 -8.47 9.25 3.80
C VAL A 38 -8.87 10.70 3.53
N ARG A 39 -8.82 11.14 2.28
CA ARG A 39 -9.23 12.51 1.96
C ARG A 39 -10.70 12.71 2.36
N PHE A 40 -10.93 13.75 3.17
CA PHE A 40 -12.24 14.18 3.70
C PHE A 40 -12.92 13.24 4.69
N ASP A 41 -12.27 12.15 5.13
CA ASP A 41 -12.87 11.20 6.06
C ASP A 41 -11.80 10.48 6.89
N ALA A 42 -12.03 10.34 8.19
CA ALA A 42 -11.09 9.72 9.11
C ALA A 42 -11.81 9.19 10.36
N SER A 43 -11.34 8.05 10.87
CA SER A 43 -11.83 7.44 12.11
C SER A 43 -10.74 7.35 13.20
N ASN A 44 -9.51 7.79 12.91
CA ASN A 44 -8.39 7.64 13.82
C ASN A 44 -8.49 8.55 15.05
N THR A 45 -8.18 8.00 16.22
CA THR A 45 -8.17 8.71 17.51
C THR A 45 -6.78 8.70 18.15
N LYS A 46 -6.63 9.24 19.36
CA LYS A 46 -5.38 9.11 20.14
C LYS A 46 -5.05 7.65 20.47
N ARG A 47 -6.07 6.79 20.60
CA ARG A 47 -5.94 5.36 20.93
C ARG A 47 -5.56 4.50 19.73
N THR A 48 -5.67 5.01 18.51
CA THR A 48 -5.36 4.27 17.28
C THR A 48 -3.88 3.87 17.24
N ARG A 49 -3.64 2.56 17.17
CA ARG A 49 -2.35 1.87 17.07
C ARG A 49 -2.04 1.50 15.63
N ILE A 50 -3.05 1.02 14.89
CA ILE A 50 -2.94 0.66 13.46
C ILE A 50 -3.74 1.66 12.65
N LEU A 51 -3.07 2.38 11.75
CA LEU A 51 -3.67 3.37 10.89
C LEU A 51 -3.57 2.97 9.42
N PHE A 52 -4.71 2.74 8.78
CA PHE A 52 -4.79 2.61 7.32
C PHE A 52 -4.98 3.99 6.69
N LEU A 53 -4.14 4.39 5.74
CA LEU A 53 -4.26 5.72 5.13
C LEU A 53 -3.88 5.72 3.67
N THR A 54 -4.32 6.72 2.93
CA THR A 54 -3.79 6.91 1.57
C THR A 54 -2.37 7.49 1.60
N GLU A 55 -1.55 7.15 0.62
CA GLU A 55 -0.17 7.66 0.51
C GLU A 55 -0.14 9.19 0.48
N GLY A 56 -1.10 9.81 -0.22
CA GLY A 56 -1.23 11.27 -0.25
C GLY A 56 -1.45 11.89 1.13
N LEU A 57 -2.14 11.20 2.06
CA LEU A 57 -2.25 11.68 3.43
C LEU A 57 -0.98 11.47 4.25
N LEU A 58 -0.23 10.39 4.01
CA LEU A 58 1.08 10.22 4.65
C LEU A 58 2.10 11.25 4.15
N LEU A 59 2.13 11.52 2.84
CA LEU A 59 2.89 12.61 2.23
C LEU A 59 2.52 13.97 2.81
N ARG A 60 1.24 14.21 3.11
CA ARG A 60 0.81 15.44 3.80
C ARG A 60 1.35 15.50 5.23
N GLN A 61 1.39 14.39 5.96
CA GLN A 61 1.93 14.35 7.33
C GLN A 61 3.44 14.65 7.35
N LEU A 62 4.19 14.20 6.35
CA LEU A 62 5.61 14.50 6.18
C LEU A 62 5.94 16.01 6.17
N ARG A 63 4.98 16.88 5.84
CA ARG A 63 5.19 18.34 5.91
C ARG A 63 5.37 18.84 7.35
N ASN A 64 4.65 18.24 8.30
CA ASN A 64 4.66 18.66 9.71
C ASN A 64 5.54 17.76 10.58
N ASP A 65 5.72 16.49 10.18
CA ASP A 65 6.60 15.51 10.82
C ASP A 65 7.56 14.93 9.76
N PRO A 66 8.63 15.65 9.39
CA PRO A 66 9.51 15.29 8.27
C PRO A 66 10.27 13.98 8.43
N ILE A 67 10.35 13.46 9.66
CA ILE A 67 10.99 12.18 9.96
C ILE A 67 9.98 11.13 10.44
N LEU A 68 8.68 11.43 10.43
CA LEU A 68 7.60 10.51 10.81
C LEU A 68 7.81 9.91 12.20
N MET A 69 8.23 10.73 13.19
CA MET A 69 8.43 10.31 14.58
C MET A 69 7.21 9.65 15.20
N ARG A 70 6.02 9.97 14.70
CA ARG A 70 4.77 9.38 15.17
C ARG A 70 4.72 7.85 15.00
N TYR A 71 5.44 7.28 14.04
CA TYR A 71 5.31 5.87 13.68
C TYR A 71 6.56 5.07 14.05
N ASP A 72 6.34 3.85 14.54
CA ASP A 72 7.41 2.86 14.72
C ASP A 72 7.57 1.98 13.47
N VAL A 73 6.45 1.76 12.77
CA VAL A 73 6.38 0.94 11.56
C VAL A 73 5.59 1.66 10.49
N ILE A 74 6.12 1.66 9.27
CA ILE A 74 5.39 2.05 8.07
C ILE A 74 5.39 0.86 7.12
N ILE A 75 4.19 0.53 6.64
CA ILE A 75 3.93 -0.48 5.64
C ILE A 75 3.46 0.27 4.39
N VAL A 76 4.17 0.07 3.27
CA VAL A 76 3.72 0.53 1.97
C VAL A 76 3.19 -0.68 1.22
N ASP A 77 1.87 -0.75 1.09
CA ASP A 77 1.19 -1.84 0.39
C ASP A 77 1.02 -1.51 -1.10
N GLU A 78 0.79 -2.54 -1.91
CA GLU A 78 0.49 -2.40 -3.34
C GLU A 78 1.59 -1.65 -4.14
N VAL A 79 2.87 -1.76 -3.75
CA VAL A 79 3.98 -1.00 -4.39
C VAL A 79 4.17 -1.33 -5.88
N HIS A 80 3.49 -2.35 -6.38
CA HIS A 80 3.50 -2.75 -7.77
C HIS A 80 2.59 -1.88 -8.67
N GLU A 81 1.68 -1.09 -8.12
CA GLU A 81 0.81 -0.19 -8.90
C GLU A 81 1.58 1.00 -9.53
N ARG A 82 2.85 1.23 -9.11
CA ARG A 82 3.83 2.15 -9.72
C ARG A 82 3.25 3.50 -10.19
N HIS A 83 2.52 4.17 -9.30
CA HIS A 83 1.99 5.51 -9.50
C HIS A 83 2.81 6.57 -8.77
N LEU A 84 2.70 7.82 -9.22
CA LEU A 84 3.54 8.94 -8.76
C LEU A 84 3.54 9.15 -7.23
N PRO A 85 2.40 9.17 -6.52
CA PRO A 85 2.38 9.25 -5.05
C PRO A 85 3.18 8.14 -4.36
N CYS A 86 3.11 6.90 -4.84
CA CYS A 86 3.87 5.79 -4.28
C CYS A 86 5.37 5.99 -4.51
N ASP A 87 5.79 6.26 -5.74
CA ASP A 87 7.21 6.45 -6.08
C ASP A 87 7.83 7.63 -5.30
N LEU A 88 7.10 8.75 -5.16
CA LEU A 88 7.53 9.88 -4.33
C LEU A 88 7.62 9.51 -2.85
N LEU A 89 6.63 8.78 -2.33
CA LEU A 89 6.64 8.33 -0.94
C LEU A 89 7.83 7.41 -0.66
N LEU A 90 8.13 6.46 -1.54
CA LEU A 90 9.27 5.55 -1.41
C LEU A 90 10.60 6.31 -1.41
N ALA A 91 10.76 7.30 -2.29
CA ALA A 91 11.94 8.14 -2.34
C ALA A 91 12.16 8.90 -1.03
N ILE A 92 11.11 9.49 -0.46
CA ILE A 92 11.19 10.20 0.82
C ILE A 92 11.44 9.21 1.97
N LEU A 93 10.75 8.07 2.01
CA LEU A 93 10.90 7.08 3.07
C LEU A 93 12.32 6.52 3.13
N ARG A 94 13.01 6.34 2.00
CA ARG A 94 14.43 5.97 1.98
C ARG A 94 15.28 6.96 2.78
N VAL A 95 15.09 8.26 2.54
CA VAL A 95 15.81 9.33 3.26
C VAL A 95 15.42 9.35 4.75
N VAL A 96 14.13 9.19 5.06
CA VAL A 96 13.64 9.15 6.44
C VAL A 96 14.24 7.99 7.23
N VAL A 97 14.27 6.77 6.65
CA VAL A 97 14.84 5.58 7.29
C VAL A 97 16.33 5.78 7.56
N GLU A 98 17.09 6.29 6.59
CA GLU A 98 18.52 6.55 6.75
C GLU A 98 18.78 7.58 7.87
N ARG A 99 18.04 8.70 7.86
CA ARG A 99 18.16 9.75 8.88
C ARG A 99 17.81 9.23 10.27
N ARG A 100 16.70 8.52 10.40
CA ARG A 100 16.25 7.93 11.67
C ARG A 100 17.25 6.89 12.20
N SER A 101 17.91 6.14 11.32
CA SER A 101 18.99 5.23 11.71
C SER A 101 20.19 5.98 12.29
N LYS A 102 20.61 7.08 11.67
CA LYS A 102 21.74 7.91 12.17
C LYS A 102 21.44 8.56 13.52
N GLU A 103 20.18 8.93 13.77
CA GLU A 103 19.74 9.54 15.03
C GLU A 103 19.39 8.52 16.14
N GLY A 104 19.57 7.21 15.91
CA GLY A 104 19.24 6.16 16.89
C GLY A 104 17.74 5.92 17.09
N LYS A 105 16.88 6.51 16.26
CA LYS A 105 15.41 6.45 16.35
C LYS A 105 14.85 5.50 15.30
N ARG A 106 15.11 4.20 15.37
CA ARG A 106 14.79 3.26 14.27
C ARG A 106 13.33 3.35 13.80
N LEU A 107 13.13 3.33 12.48
CA LEU A 107 11.83 3.16 11.81
C LEU A 107 11.88 1.82 11.07
N LYS A 108 10.87 0.96 11.26
CA LYS A 108 10.74 -0.26 10.45
C LYS A 108 9.91 0.06 9.21
N LEU A 109 10.49 -0.16 8.04
CA LEU A 109 9.80 -0.04 6.75
C LEU A 109 9.52 -1.43 6.19
N ILE A 110 8.29 -1.68 5.76
CA ILE A 110 7.86 -2.91 5.08
C ILE A 110 7.24 -2.51 3.75
N LEU A 111 7.64 -3.19 2.68
CA LEU A 111 7.07 -3.02 1.35
C LEU A 111 6.32 -4.31 0.98
N MET A 112 5.05 -4.19 0.61
CA MET A 112 4.22 -5.33 0.19
C MET A 112 3.88 -5.20 -1.30
N SER A 113 4.11 -6.28 -2.05
CA SER A 113 3.91 -6.37 -3.49
C SER A 113 3.31 -7.72 -3.83
N ALA A 114 2.32 -7.75 -4.72
CA ALA A 114 1.78 -8.98 -5.30
C ALA A 114 2.65 -9.52 -6.46
N THR A 115 3.63 -8.75 -6.94
CA THR A 115 4.43 -9.09 -8.12
C THR A 115 5.89 -9.43 -7.78
N LEU A 116 6.51 -10.22 -8.67
CA LEU A 116 7.87 -10.77 -8.57
C LEU A 116 9.01 -9.74 -8.57
N ASN A 117 8.75 -8.44 -8.78
CA ASN A 117 9.82 -7.44 -8.82
C ASN A 117 10.28 -6.96 -7.42
N ALA A 118 10.33 -7.88 -6.45
CA ALA A 118 10.83 -7.60 -5.11
C ALA A 118 12.32 -7.23 -5.12
N LYS A 119 13.08 -7.73 -6.10
CA LYS A 119 14.52 -7.48 -6.23
C LYS A 119 14.84 -6.00 -6.51
N LEU A 120 14.07 -5.33 -7.36
CA LEU A 120 14.23 -3.89 -7.61
C LEU A 120 14.13 -3.08 -6.32
N PHE A 121 13.12 -3.36 -5.48
CA PHE A 121 12.95 -2.69 -4.21
C PHE A 121 14.03 -3.07 -3.20
N SER A 122 14.43 -4.35 -3.15
CA SER A 122 15.55 -4.80 -2.32
C SER A 122 16.81 -4.00 -2.63
N ASP A 123 17.20 -3.92 -3.91
CA ASP A 123 18.38 -3.19 -4.35
C ASP A 123 18.28 -1.69 -4.04
N TYR A 124 17.12 -1.08 -4.30
CA TYR A 124 16.87 0.33 -4.01
C TYR A 124 17.01 0.68 -2.51
N PHE A 125 16.56 -0.22 -1.63
CA PHE A 125 16.67 -0.08 -0.16
C PHE A 125 17.92 -0.75 0.43
N GLY A 126 18.98 -0.90 -0.36
CA GLY A 126 20.30 -1.34 0.14
C GLY A 126 20.39 -2.85 0.41
N LYS A 127 19.86 -3.65 -0.51
CA LYS A 127 19.76 -5.12 -0.41
C LYS A 127 18.90 -5.57 0.78
N ALA A 128 17.75 -4.92 0.96
CA ALA A 128 16.80 -5.27 2.01
C ALA A 128 16.34 -6.73 1.87
N PRO A 129 16.14 -7.47 2.99
CA PRO A 129 15.72 -8.86 2.94
C PRO A 129 14.35 -8.99 2.27
N VAL A 130 14.24 -9.97 1.37
CA VAL A 130 12.99 -10.30 0.67
C VAL A 130 12.37 -11.52 1.33
N ILE A 131 11.08 -11.45 1.63
CA ILE A 131 10.29 -12.56 2.15
C ILE A 131 9.22 -12.86 1.11
N GLU A 132 9.22 -14.09 0.60
CA GLU A 132 8.21 -14.56 -0.34
C GLU A 132 7.22 -15.48 0.37
N VAL A 133 5.93 -15.24 0.15
CA VAL A 133 4.86 -16.10 0.66
C VAL A 133 4.25 -16.83 -0.54
N PRO A 134 4.30 -18.18 -0.60
CA PRO A 134 3.78 -18.93 -1.73
C PRO A 134 2.27 -18.78 -1.83
N GLY A 135 1.79 -18.27 -2.97
CA GLY A 135 0.37 -18.21 -3.29
C GLY A 135 -0.16 -19.55 -3.82
N ARG A 136 -1.43 -19.85 -3.55
CA ARG A 136 -2.16 -20.92 -4.26
C ARG A 136 -2.91 -20.28 -5.43
N MET A 137 -2.48 -20.56 -6.64
CA MET A 137 -3.22 -20.18 -7.85
C MET A 137 -4.11 -21.36 -8.28
N TYR A 138 -5.37 -21.08 -8.57
CA TYR A 138 -6.30 -22.05 -9.16
C TYR A 138 -6.27 -21.88 -10.68
N ALA A 139 -6.36 -22.99 -11.42
CA ALA A 139 -6.34 -22.94 -12.87
C ALA A 139 -7.54 -22.12 -13.40
N VAL A 140 -7.25 -21.10 -14.21
CA VAL A 140 -8.25 -20.27 -14.89
C VAL A 140 -8.14 -20.48 -16.39
N THR A 141 -9.27 -20.70 -17.06
CA THR A 141 -9.33 -20.88 -18.51
C THR A 141 -9.49 -19.53 -19.19
N THR A 142 -8.48 -19.08 -19.93
CA THR A 142 -8.58 -17.87 -20.76
C THR A 142 -9.28 -18.20 -22.07
N ARG A 143 -10.37 -17.49 -22.39
CA ARG A 143 -11.02 -17.54 -23.71
C ARG A 143 -10.85 -16.19 -24.39
N TYR A 144 -10.36 -16.18 -25.62
CA TYR A 144 -10.21 -14.98 -26.44
C TYR A 144 -11.38 -14.89 -27.40
N LEU A 145 -11.99 -13.71 -27.51
CA LEU A 145 -13.00 -13.46 -28.53
C LEU A 145 -12.29 -13.13 -29.85
N PRO A 146 -12.67 -13.73 -30.98
CA PRO A 146 -12.18 -13.29 -32.28
C PRO A 146 -12.59 -11.84 -32.54
N ILE A 147 -11.75 -11.10 -33.25
CA ILE A 147 -12.06 -9.74 -33.69
C ILE A 147 -13.13 -9.87 -34.79
N ASP A 148 -14.29 -9.24 -34.58
CA ASP A 148 -15.34 -9.17 -35.60
C ASP A 148 -14.76 -8.54 -36.88
N SER A 149 -14.63 -9.35 -37.92
CA SER A 149 -14.30 -8.88 -39.27
C SER A 149 -15.57 -8.34 -39.93
N GLY A 150 -16.20 -7.35 -39.29
CA GLY A 150 -17.43 -6.70 -39.75
C GLY A 150 -17.12 -5.61 -40.77
N GLY A 151 -16.72 -5.99 -41.98
CA GLY A 151 -16.52 -5.06 -43.08
C GLY A 151 -16.15 -5.75 -44.39
N GLY A 152 -17.15 -6.19 -45.16
CA GLY A 152 -16.89 -6.77 -46.48
C GLY A 152 -18.12 -7.28 -47.23
N GLY A 153 -18.88 -6.36 -47.83
CA GLY A 153 -19.51 -6.54 -49.14
C GLY A 153 -20.59 -7.61 -49.31
N GLY A 154 -21.83 -7.30 -48.92
CA GLY A 154 -23.00 -7.93 -49.52
C GLY A 154 -23.17 -7.44 -50.95
N GLY A 155 -22.81 -8.27 -51.93
CA GLY A 155 -22.97 -8.01 -53.35
C GLY A 155 -24.44 -7.89 -53.76
N VAL A 156 -24.72 -6.91 -54.60
CA VAL A 156 -25.96 -6.79 -55.37
C VAL A 156 -25.94 -7.87 -56.46
N SER A 157 -26.90 -8.77 -56.43
CA SER A 157 -27.19 -9.70 -57.54
C SER A 157 -28.52 -9.29 -58.20
N THR A 158 -28.37 -8.92 -59.48
CA THR A 158 -29.33 -8.84 -60.61
C THR A 158 -30.79 -9.12 -60.36
#